data_AF-A0A071M033-F1
#
_entry.id   AF-A0A071M033-F1
#
_cell.length_a   1.000
_cell.length_b   1.000
_cell.length_c   1.000
_cell.angle_alpha   90.00
_cell.angle_beta   90.00
_cell.angle_gamma   90.00
#
_symmetry.space_group_name_H-M   'P 1'
#
loop_
_entity.id
_entity.type
_entity.pdbx_description
1 polymer ?
#
loop_
_entity_poly.entity_id
_entity_poly.type
_entity_poly.pdbx_seq_one_letter_code
_entity_poly.pdbx_strand_id
1 'polypeptide(L)'
;MKTPSCTGDIILFSRPKKSANIVVQSFLTRRNAKHHHVAIALYNYSLIHAMPKLGIHLRPLVEYLNENKEFVVFRHISSLNEINSEHLEKNLRHHHLQSYSLLNTIYTSPRHSFCSELAAKAYENSGMQLTHGNKNPKSVLPSDIFNYVSSSPDWVDITQHYKCFYFDNPESGSLLLGAKVEQNIVNYTQLMGYDQQLFVNRINSIRIKQGHSDDLLTAPMSFWTNSLTRSVTIPNLLCYWGRMLRNLIQYPFEKLKNKPLPKDEIPLEKKSDEETE
;
A
#
# COMPACT_ATOMS: atom_id res chain seq x y z
N MET A 1 -2.51 -0.12 24.27
CA MET A 1 -1.74 -1.37 24.07
C MET A 1 -0.98 -1.24 22.75
N LYS A 2 0.31 -1.59 22.70
CA LYS A 2 1.09 -1.54 21.44
C LYS A 2 0.87 -2.86 20.70
N THR A 3 0.42 -2.79 19.44
CA THR A 3 0.24 -3.99 18.62
C THR A 3 1.58 -4.51 18.12
N PRO A 4 1.71 -5.83 17.91
CA PRO A 4 2.98 -6.40 17.50
C PRO A 4 3.31 -6.07 16.05
N SER A 5 2.34 -5.73 15.20
CA SER A 5 2.58 -5.38 13.79
C SER A 5 3.20 -4.00 13.64
N CYS A 6 4.17 -3.87 12.74
CA CYS A 6 4.68 -2.58 12.27
C CYS A 6 4.67 -2.54 10.74
N THR A 7 4.70 -1.32 10.20
CA THR A 7 4.94 -1.15 8.76
C THR A 7 6.23 -1.85 8.39
N GLY A 8 6.17 -2.63 7.32
CA GLY A 8 7.30 -3.34 6.76
C GLY A 8 7.32 -4.82 7.10
N ASP A 9 6.66 -5.29 8.15
CA ASP A 9 6.73 -6.73 8.47
C ASP A 9 6.37 -7.59 7.24
N ILE A 10 7.29 -8.45 6.85
CA ILE A 10 7.12 -9.35 5.71
C ILE A 10 6.37 -10.57 6.21
N ILE A 11 5.20 -10.81 5.64
CA ILE A 11 4.36 -11.95 5.97
C ILE A 11 4.40 -12.92 4.78
N LEU A 12 4.92 -14.12 5.03
CA LEU A 12 5.05 -15.18 4.04
C LEU A 12 4.01 -16.26 4.31
N PHE A 13 3.08 -16.45 3.38
CA PHE A 13 1.99 -17.41 3.52
C PHE A 13 2.30 -18.75 2.87
N SER A 14 1.89 -19.81 3.54
CA SER A 14 1.94 -21.19 3.08
C SER A 14 0.54 -21.74 2.86
N ARG A 15 0.42 -22.84 2.12
CA ARG A 15 -0.82 -23.62 2.03
C ARG A 15 -0.52 -25.07 2.33
N PRO A 16 -1.46 -25.79 2.98
CA PRO A 16 -1.31 -27.22 3.24
C PRO A 16 -1.29 -28.04 1.93
N LYS A 17 -1.99 -27.59 0.89
CA LYS A 17 -1.92 -28.17 -0.46
C LYS A 17 -0.94 -27.38 -1.33
N LYS A 18 -0.08 -28.08 -2.08
CA LYS A 18 0.86 -27.46 -3.03
C LYS A 18 0.08 -26.61 -4.04
N SER A 19 0.24 -25.29 -3.94
CA SER A 19 -0.31 -24.37 -4.93
C SER A 19 0.50 -24.44 -6.23
N ALA A 20 -0.09 -24.05 -7.36
CA ALA A 20 0.63 -23.96 -8.63
C ALA A 20 1.91 -23.10 -8.50
N ASN A 21 1.85 -22.02 -7.71
CA ASN A 21 3.01 -21.17 -7.43
C ASN A 21 4.11 -21.94 -6.69
N ILE A 22 3.78 -22.73 -5.66
CA ILE A 22 4.76 -23.58 -4.96
C ILE A 22 5.42 -24.57 -5.91
N VAL A 23 4.65 -25.20 -6.79
CA VAL A 23 5.18 -26.19 -7.76
C VAL A 23 6.15 -25.52 -8.74
N VAL A 24 5.75 -24.38 -9.33
CA VAL A 24 6.59 -23.62 -10.27
C VAL A 24 7.87 -23.12 -9.58
N GLN A 25 7.76 -22.51 -8.40
CA GLN A 25 8.93 -22.10 -7.62
C GLN A 25 9.86 -23.27 -7.31
N SER A 26 9.28 -24.42 -6.94
CA SER A 26 10.09 -25.57 -6.57
C SER A 26 10.88 -26.13 -7.76
N PHE A 27 10.26 -26.13 -8.93
CA PHE A 27 10.91 -26.51 -10.18
C PHE A 27 12.01 -25.52 -10.57
N LEU A 28 11.71 -24.22 -10.57
CA LEU A 28 12.66 -23.17 -10.96
C LEU A 28 13.88 -23.11 -10.03
N THR A 29 13.67 -23.28 -8.72
CA THR A 29 14.75 -23.21 -7.72
C THR A 29 15.42 -24.55 -7.48
N ARG A 30 14.89 -25.65 -8.04
CA ARG A 30 15.28 -27.05 -7.73
C ARG A 30 15.31 -27.35 -6.22
N ARG A 31 14.46 -26.65 -5.45
CA ARG A 31 14.33 -26.77 -3.98
C ARG A 31 12.85 -26.83 -3.62
N ASN A 32 12.48 -27.44 -2.51
CA ASN A 32 11.08 -27.47 -2.08
C ASN A 32 10.65 -26.09 -1.55
N ALA A 33 9.88 -25.33 -2.34
CA ALA A 33 9.29 -24.08 -1.91
C ALA A 33 8.12 -24.33 -0.95
N LYS A 34 8.05 -23.56 0.14
CA LYS A 34 6.97 -23.66 1.15
C LYS A 34 5.99 -22.49 1.08
N HIS A 35 6.45 -21.32 0.69
CA HIS A 35 5.67 -20.09 0.68
C HIS A 35 5.21 -19.77 -0.73
N HIS A 36 3.94 -19.40 -0.87
CA HIS A 36 3.31 -19.15 -2.18
C HIS A 36 2.91 -17.69 -2.37
N HIS A 37 2.93 -16.90 -1.31
CA HIS A 37 2.45 -15.53 -1.31
C HIS A 37 3.19 -14.69 -0.28
N VAL A 38 3.33 -13.41 -0.57
CA VAL A 38 3.99 -12.41 0.28
C VAL A 38 3.02 -11.26 0.49
N ALA A 39 2.94 -10.77 1.72
CA ALA A 39 2.31 -9.50 2.04
C ALA A 39 3.24 -8.67 2.90
N ILE A 40 2.98 -7.38 2.95
CA ILE A 40 3.70 -6.44 3.81
C ILE A 40 2.68 -5.84 4.76
N ALA A 41 2.92 -5.97 6.07
CA ALA A 41 2.10 -5.29 7.05
C ALA A 41 2.32 -3.78 6.92
N LEU A 42 1.24 -3.04 7.06
CA LEU A 42 1.28 -1.60 7.21
C LEU A 42 1.00 -1.26 8.68
N TYR A 43 1.23 -0.01 9.04
CA TYR A 43 0.62 0.61 10.19
C TYR A 43 -0.91 0.39 10.13
N ASN A 44 -1.66 0.68 11.19
CA ASN A 44 -3.14 0.66 11.16
C ASN A 44 -3.82 -0.68 10.83
N TYR A 45 -3.20 -1.81 11.17
CA TYR A 45 -3.82 -3.16 11.12
C TYR A 45 -4.25 -3.60 9.73
N SER A 46 -3.61 -3.05 8.71
CA SER A 46 -3.80 -3.39 7.31
C SER A 46 -2.56 -4.10 6.78
N LEU A 47 -2.72 -4.82 5.68
CA LEU A 47 -1.61 -5.31 4.88
C LEU A 47 -1.78 -4.88 3.43
N ILE A 48 -0.66 -4.80 2.72
CA ILE A 48 -0.61 -4.60 1.29
C ILE A 48 -0.01 -5.83 0.61
N HIS A 49 -0.61 -6.25 -0.49
CA HIS A 49 -0.12 -7.36 -1.29
C HIS A 49 -0.55 -7.23 -2.75
N ALA A 50 0.15 -7.92 -3.65
CA ALA A 50 -0.22 -8.03 -5.05
C ALA A 50 -0.81 -9.41 -5.36
N MET A 51 -1.92 -9.46 -6.08
CA MET A 51 -2.60 -10.69 -6.50
C MET A 51 -2.63 -10.77 -8.02
N PRO A 52 -2.43 -11.97 -8.61
CA PRO A 52 -2.62 -12.16 -10.04
C PRO A 52 -4.02 -11.70 -10.47
N LYS A 53 -4.11 -10.98 -11.60
CA LYS A 53 -5.34 -10.41 -12.19
C LYS A 53 -6.05 -9.29 -11.41
N LEU A 54 -5.86 -9.20 -10.10
CA LEU A 54 -6.51 -8.18 -9.28
C LEU A 54 -5.62 -6.94 -9.09
N GLY A 55 -4.29 -7.12 -9.13
CA GLY A 55 -3.34 -6.03 -8.92
C GLY A 55 -2.94 -5.91 -7.45
N ILE A 56 -2.65 -4.69 -7.00
CA ILE A 56 -2.20 -4.41 -5.64
C ILE A 56 -3.41 -4.01 -4.80
N HIS A 57 -3.53 -4.57 -3.59
CA HIS A 57 -4.66 -4.32 -2.69
C HIS A 57 -4.22 -4.10 -1.25
N LEU A 58 -5.04 -3.31 -0.56
CA LEU A 58 -5.07 -3.24 0.90
C LEU A 58 -6.15 -4.16 1.45
N ARG A 59 -5.83 -4.91 2.50
CA ARG A 59 -6.75 -5.81 3.22
C ARG A 59 -6.54 -5.65 4.73
N PRO A 60 -7.60 -5.82 5.55
CA PRO A 60 -7.45 -5.93 6.99
C PRO A 60 -6.54 -7.11 7.34
N LEU A 61 -5.49 -6.84 8.13
CA LEU A 61 -4.48 -7.83 8.49
C LEU A 61 -5.11 -9.02 9.21
N VAL A 62 -5.98 -8.76 10.20
CA VAL A 62 -6.62 -9.79 11.02
C VAL A 62 -7.47 -10.75 10.18
N GLU A 63 -8.25 -10.23 9.23
CA GLU A 63 -9.04 -11.08 8.32
C GLU A 63 -8.15 -11.95 7.46
N TYR A 64 -7.12 -11.34 6.86
CA TYR A 64 -6.25 -12.06 5.95
C TYR A 64 -5.43 -13.14 6.65
N LEU A 65 -4.99 -12.90 7.89
CA LEU A 65 -4.34 -13.90 8.74
C LEU A 65 -5.31 -15.02 9.14
N ASN A 66 -6.57 -14.72 9.45
CA ASN A 66 -7.60 -15.71 9.75
C ASN A 66 -7.94 -16.61 8.54
N GLU A 67 -7.98 -16.02 7.35
CA GLU A 67 -8.16 -16.74 6.08
C GLU A 67 -6.94 -17.62 5.75
N ASN A 68 -5.74 -17.23 6.20
CA ASN A 68 -4.47 -17.88 5.87
C ASN A 68 -3.63 -18.16 7.13
N LYS A 69 -4.03 -19.17 7.89
CA LYS A 69 -3.44 -19.50 9.21
C LYS A 69 -1.98 -19.97 9.17
N GLU A 70 -1.53 -20.46 8.03
CA GLU A 70 -0.15 -20.93 7.82
C GLU A 70 0.71 -19.79 7.30
N PHE A 71 1.44 -19.12 8.20
CA PHE A 71 2.33 -18.02 7.85
C PHE A 71 3.53 -17.92 8.80
N VAL A 72 4.54 -17.20 8.32
CA VAL A 72 5.68 -16.72 9.10
C VAL A 72 5.86 -15.22 8.87
N VAL A 73 6.40 -14.52 9.86
CA VAL A 73 6.55 -13.07 9.84
C VAL A 73 7.97 -12.69 10.21
N PHE A 74 8.57 -11.84 9.39
CA PHE A 74 9.91 -11.31 9.61
C PHE A 74 9.90 -9.78 9.63
N ARG A 75 10.69 -9.22 10.54
CA ARG A 75 10.88 -7.78 10.69
C ARG A 75 12.32 -7.40 10.41
N HIS A 76 12.52 -6.39 9.58
CA HIS A 76 13.84 -5.80 9.37
C HIS A 76 14.17 -4.85 10.52
N ILE A 77 15.38 -4.90 11.09
CA ILE A 77 15.77 -4.02 12.21
C ILE A 77 15.60 -2.53 11.89
N SER A 78 16.01 -2.11 10.68
CA SER A 78 15.86 -0.74 10.19
C SER A 78 14.41 -0.28 9.99
N SER A 79 13.41 -1.16 9.96
CA SER A 79 12.01 -0.75 9.87
C SER A 79 11.45 -0.22 11.21
N LEU A 80 12.20 -0.38 12.30
CA LEU A 80 11.89 0.26 13.59
C LEU A 80 12.21 1.76 13.59
N ASN A 81 13.01 2.23 12.63
CA ASN A 81 13.22 3.65 12.41
C ASN A 81 11.99 4.23 11.67
N GLU A 82 11.38 5.26 12.26
CA GLU A 82 10.15 5.88 11.76
C GLU A 82 10.30 6.42 10.33
N ILE A 83 11.42 7.08 10.02
CA ILE A 83 11.70 7.63 8.68
C ILE A 83 11.74 6.52 7.63
N ASN A 84 12.43 5.41 7.93
CA ASN A 84 12.51 4.27 7.02
C ASN A 84 11.14 3.60 6.82
N SER A 85 10.39 3.45 7.90
CA SER A 85 9.02 2.92 7.88
C SER A 85 8.09 3.80 7.02
N GLU A 86 8.12 5.12 7.21
CA GLU A 86 7.33 6.07 6.43
C GLU A 86 7.71 6.06 4.95
N HIS A 87 9.01 6.01 4.64
CA HIS A 87 9.48 5.94 3.26
C HIS A 87 9.01 4.64 2.57
N LEU A 88 9.12 3.51 3.27
CA LEU A 88 8.61 2.22 2.79
C LEU A 88 7.09 2.27 2.56
N GLU A 89 6.33 2.82 3.51
CA GLU A 89 4.89 2.96 3.38
C GLU A 89 4.49 3.84 2.19
N LYS A 90 5.16 4.98 2.02
CA LYS A 90 4.94 5.89 0.89
C LYS A 90 5.17 5.19 -0.45
N ASN A 91 6.23 4.40 -0.56
CA ASN A 91 6.54 3.62 -1.76
C ASN A 91 5.48 2.54 -2.03
N LEU A 92 5.03 1.82 -1.00
CA LEU A 92 3.97 0.83 -1.11
C LEU A 92 2.64 1.45 -1.55
N ARG A 93 2.28 2.60 -0.98
CA ARG A 93 1.08 3.35 -1.37
C ARG A 93 1.17 3.90 -2.79
N HIS A 94 2.35 4.36 -3.21
CA HIS A 94 2.57 4.80 -4.58
C HIS A 94 2.26 3.67 -5.57
N HIS A 95 2.79 2.46 -5.33
CA HIS A 95 2.50 1.31 -6.18
C HIS A 95 1.02 0.89 -6.14
N HIS A 96 0.36 0.97 -4.99
CA HIS A 96 -1.09 0.73 -4.89
C HIS A 96 -1.90 1.66 -5.83
N LEU A 97 -1.54 2.93 -5.90
CA LEU A 97 -2.22 3.95 -6.70
C LEU A 97 -1.91 3.87 -8.20
N GLN A 98 -0.81 3.23 -8.60
CA GLN A 98 -0.40 3.10 -10.01
C GLN A 98 -1.30 2.17 -10.84
N SER A 99 -2.16 1.37 -10.20
CA SER A 99 -3.09 0.44 -10.86
C SER A 99 -4.18 1.12 -11.70
N TYR A 100 -4.27 2.46 -11.67
CA TYR A 100 -5.30 3.26 -12.35
C TYR A 100 -4.85 4.04 -13.60
N SER A 101 -3.62 3.86 -14.08
CA SER A 101 -3.12 4.52 -15.29
C SER A 101 -3.35 3.64 -16.53
N LEU A 102 -4.26 4.06 -17.42
CA LEU A 102 -4.45 3.46 -18.76
C LEU A 102 -3.14 3.35 -19.56
N LEU A 103 -2.19 4.27 -19.33
CA LEU A 103 -0.86 4.27 -19.94
C LEU A 103 0.10 3.23 -19.33
N ASN A 104 -0.04 2.90 -18.05
CA ASN A 104 0.77 1.85 -17.40
C ASN A 104 0.38 0.45 -17.86
N THR A 105 -0.84 0.26 -18.34
CA THR A 105 -1.28 -0.99 -18.99
C THR A 105 -0.46 -1.33 -20.24
N ILE A 106 0.15 -0.32 -20.88
CA ILE A 106 0.94 -0.48 -22.12
C ILE A 106 2.42 -0.77 -21.80
N TYR A 107 2.96 -0.24 -20.70
CA TYR A 107 4.39 -0.38 -20.33
C TYR A 107 4.67 -1.40 -19.22
N THR A 108 3.65 -1.82 -18.48
CA THR A 108 3.72 -2.97 -17.58
C THR A 108 2.79 -4.04 -18.14
N SER A 109 3.32 -5.23 -18.44
CA SER A 109 2.54 -6.33 -18.99
C SER A 109 1.21 -6.49 -18.23
N PRO A 110 0.03 -6.55 -18.89
CA PRO A 110 -1.26 -6.26 -18.26
C PRO A 110 -1.77 -7.25 -17.20
N ARG A 111 -0.97 -8.21 -16.71
CA ARG A 111 -1.53 -9.35 -15.94
C ARG A 111 -0.76 -9.86 -14.71
N HIS A 112 0.43 -9.37 -14.38
CA HIS A 112 1.21 -10.01 -13.33
C HIS A 112 2.08 -9.03 -12.52
N SER A 113 1.50 -8.31 -11.56
CA SER A 113 2.29 -7.89 -10.39
C SER A 113 2.38 -9.08 -9.44
N PHE A 114 3.54 -9.71 -9.35
CA PHE A 114 3.78 -10.77 -8.39
C PHE A 114 3.99 -10.16 -7.00
N CYS A 115 3.44 -10.78 -5.96
CA CYS A 115 3.55 -10.30 -4.58
C CYS A 115 5.00 -10.11 -4.11
N SER A 116 5.91 -10.97 -4.56
CA SER A 116 7.33 -10.89 -4.30
C SER A 116 8.03 -9.75 -5.05
N GLU A 117 7.57 -9.40 -6.26
CA GLU A 117 8.07 -8.25 -7.02
C GLU A 117 7.70 -6.93 -6.33
N LEU A 118 6.45 -6.79 -5.88
CA LEU A 118 6.02 -5.62 -5.09
C LEU A 118 6.91 -5.45 -3.86
N ALA A 119 7.13 -6.53 -3.12
CA ALA A 119 7.94 -6.49 -1.92
C ALA A 119 9.40 -6.12 -2.24
N ALA A 120 10.01 -6.75 -3.24
CA ALA A 120 11.37 -6.46 -3.66
C ALA A 120 11.56 -4.99 -4.06
N LYS A 121 10.66 -4.43 -4.89
CA LYS A 121 10.73 -3.01 -5.29
C LYS A 121 10.60 -2.07 -4.11
N ALA A 122 9.63 -2.30 -3.23
CA ALA A 122 9.38 -1.42 -2.10
C ALA A 122 10.58 -1.37 -1.14
N TYR A 123 11.19 -2.52 -0.88
CA TYR A 123 12.36 -2.65 -0.03
C TYR A 123 13.62 -2.06 -0.67
N GLU A 124 13.88 -2.35 -1.95
CA GLU A 124 15.00 -1.79 -2.71
C GLU A 124 14.94 -0.25 -2.74
N ASN A 125 13.77 0.32 -3.04
CA ASN A 125 13.56 1.77 -3.03
C ASN A 125 13.73 2.39 -1.64
N SER A 126 13.65 1.59 -0.58
CA SER A 126 13.82 2.03 0.81
C SER A 126 15.21 1.74 1.36
N GLY A 127 16.15 1.32 0.51
CA GLY A 127 17.54 1.01 0.90
C GLY A 127 17.67 -0.22 1.79
N MET A 128 16.63 -1.07 1.86
CA MET A 128 16.62 -2.28 2.66
C MET A 128 16.68 -3.50 1.74
N GLN A 129 17.58 -4.43 2.04
CA GLN A 129 17.76 -5.63 1.21
C GLN A 129 16.73 -6.70 1.60
N LEU A 130 16.14 -7.36 0.58
CA LEU A 130 15.12 -8.41 0.76
C LEU A 130 15.50 -9.76 0.10
N THR A 131 16.60 -9.79 -0.66
CA THR A 131 17.11 -11.01 -1.30
C THR A 131 18.64 -11.00 -1.37
N HIS A 132 19.25 -12.17 -1.54
CA HIS A 132 20.69 -12.25 -1.80
C HIS A 132 21.04 -11.67 -3.17
N GLY A 133 22.12 -10.88 -3.21
CA GLY A 133 22.82 -10.46 -4.42
C GLY A 133 21.92 -9.76 -5.43
N ASN A 134 21.61 -8.47 -5.19
CA ASN A 134 20.97 -7.50 -6.09
C ASN A 134 20.07 -8.11 -7.20
N LYS A 135 19.20 -9.03 -6.80
CA LYS A 135 18.38 -9.79 -7.73
C LYS A 135 17.32 -8.85 -8.30
N ASN A 136 17.14 -8.88 -9.62
CA ASN A 136 16.13 -8.06 -10.28
C ASN A 136 14.74 -8.32 -9.63
N PRO A 137 14.02 -7.30 -9.16
CA PRO A 137 12.72 -7.46 -8.50
C PRO A 137 11.71 -8.32 -9.25
N LYS A 138 11.74 -8.27 -10.59
CA LYS A 138 10.83 -9.04 -11.46
C LYS A 138 11.07 -10.56 -11.41
N SER A 139 12.23 -11.00 -10.95
CA SER A 139 12.60 -12.42 -10.85
C SER A 139 12.62 -12.93 -9.40
N VAL A 140 12.25 -12.08 -8.43
CA VAL A 140 12.19 -12.46 -7.02
C VAL A 140 10.98 -13.33 -6.77
N LEU A 141 11.19 -14.47 -6.12
CA LEU A 141 10.17 -15.42 -5.71
C LEU A 141 9.99 -15.38 -4.18
N PRO A 142 8.81 -15.77 -3.65
CA PRO A 142 8.61 -15.92 -2.21
C PRO A 142 9.68 -16.79 -1.51
N SER A 143 10.14 -17.86 -2.17
CA SER A 143 11.22 -18.71 -1.65
C SER A 143 12.56 -17.99 -1.52
N ASP A 144 12.89 -17.08 -2.44
CA ASP A 144 14.12 -16.29 -2.37
C ASP A 144 14.10 -15.37 -1.14
N ILE A 145 12.95 -14.71 -0.93
CA ILE A 145 12.73 -13.82 0.22
C ILE A 145 12.86 -14.62 1.51
N PHE A 146 12.13 -15.73 1.64
CA PHE A 146 12.19 -16.58 2.83
C PHE A 146 13.62 -17.02 3.16
N ASN A 147 14.36 -17.52 2.16
CA ASN A 147 15.74 -17.99 2.37
C ASN A 147 16.66 -16.86 2.86
N TYR A 148 16.47 -15.64 2.34
CA TYR A 148 17.25 -14.48 2.75
C TYR A 148 16.89 -14.02 4.17
N VAL A 149 15.61 -13.73 4.44
CA VAL A 149 15.19 -13.17 5.74
C VAL A 149 15.35 -14.17 6.90
N SER A 150 15.35 -15.48 6.61
CA SER A 150 15.58 -16.51 7.64
C SER A 150 17.06 -16.74 7.98
N SER A 151 17.99 -16.23 7.16
CA SER A 151 19.43 -16.40 7.37
C SER A 151 20.18 -15.09 7.60
N SER A 152 19.57 -13.95 7.31
CA SER A 152 20.16 -12.63 7.49
C SER A 152 20.04 -12.15 8.94
N PRO A 153 21.11 -11.61 9.56
CA PRO A 153 21.07 -11.06 10.91
C PRO A 153 20.25 -9.77 11.04
N ASP A 154 19.98 -9.08 9.92
CA ASP A 154 19.18 -7.85 9.91
C ASP A 154 17.67 -8.10 10.04
N TRP A 155 17.28 -9.37 10.05
CA TRP A 155 15.89 -9.81 10.10
C TRP A 155 15.62 -10.64 11.35
N VAL A 156 14.47 -10.37 11.97
CA VAL A 156 14.02 -11.05 13.19
C VAL A 156 12.71 -11.76 12.91
N ASP A 157 12.64 -13.05 13.24
CA ASP A 157 11.39 -13.81 13.21
C ASP A 157 10.50 -13.36 14.37
N ILE A 158 9.34 -12.80 14.04
CA ILE A 158 8.33 -12.33 15.00
C ILE A 158 7.01 -13.09 14.88
N THR A 159 7.03 -14.25 14.21
CA THR A 159 5.84 -15.07 13.93
C THR A 159 5.04 -15.37 15.20
N GLN A 160 5.72 -15.71 16.29
CA GLN A 160 5.03 -16.07 17.54
C GLN A 160 4.31 -14.88 18.17
N HIS A 161 4.88 -13.67 18.09
CA HIS A 161 4.22 -12.44 18.57
C HIS A 161 2.92 -12.18 17.81
N TYR A 162 2.93 -12.40 16.50
CA TYR A 162 1.73 -12.29 15.67
C TYR A 162 0.67 -13.33 16.07
N LYS A 163 1.08 -14.59 16.25
CA LYS A 163 0.13 -15.67 16.60
C LYS A 163 -0.56 -15.41 17.94
N CYS A 164 0.22 -15.10 18.98
CA CYS A 164 -0.33 -14.83 20.31
C CYS A 164 -1.27 -13.62 20.31
N PHE A 165 -0.95 -12.57 19.55
CA PHE A 165 -1.79 -11.36 19.57
C PHE A 165 -3.03 -11.45 18.68
N TYR A 166 -2.94 -12.05 17.48
CA TYR A 166 -4.06 -12.02 16.54
C TYR A 166 -5.04 -13.19 16.68
N PHE A 167 -4.62 -14.31 17.30
CA PHE A 167 -5.50 -15.47 17.49
C PHE A 167 -5.89 -15.70 18.95
N ASP A 168 -5.02 -15.36 19.91
CA ASP A 168 -5.28 -15.64 21.32
C ASP A 168 -5.81 -14.41 22.08
N ASN A 169 -5.94 -13.24 21.42
CA ASN A 169 -6.44 -12.01 22.04
C ASN A 169 -7.89 -11.67 21.58
N PRO A 170 -8.86 -11.59 22.50
CA PRO A 170 -10.24 -11.17 22.17
C PRO A 170 -10.34 -9.73 21.64
N GLU A 171 -9.36 -8.87 21.89
CA GLU A 171 -9.34 -7.48 21.39
C GLU A 171 -9.08 -7.37 19.89
N SER A 172 -8.62 -8.44 19.23
CA SER A 172 -8.39 -8.50 17.77
C SER A 172 -9.63 -8.11 16.95
N GLY A 173 -10.84 -8.33 17.47
CA GLY A 173 -12.10 -7.92 16.83
C GLY A 173 -12.27 -6.40 16.70
N SER A 174 -11.76 -5.61 17.66
CA SER A 174 -11.82 -4.14 17.58
C SER A 174 -10.89 -3.58 16.51
N LEU A 175 -9.72 -4.21 16.33
CA LEU A 175 -8.74 -3.86 15.30
C LEU A 175 -9.29 -4.12 13.90
N LEU A 176 -10.05 -5.20 13.76
CA LEU A 176 -10.72 -5.53 12.50
C LEU A 176 -11.69 -4.44 12.07
N LEU A 177 -12.48 -3.89 13.01
CA LEU A 177 -13.40 -2.79 12.69
C LEU A 177 -12.66 -1.56 12.19
N GLY A 178 -11.56 -1.17 12.84
CA GLY A 178 -10.72 -0.04 12.41
C GLY A 178 -10.17 -0.24 11.00
N ALA A 179 -9.59 -1.41 10.72
CA ALA A 179 -9.05 -1.73 9.41
C ALA A 179 -10.12 -1.76 8.31
N LYS A 180 -11.35 -2.23 8.61
CA LYS A 180 -12.48 -2.19 7.67
C LYS A 180 -12.91 -0.77 7.33
N VAL A 181 -13.01 0.10 8.34
CA VAL A 181 -13.37 1.51 8.13
C VAL A 181 -12.34 2.17 7.21
N GLU A 182 -11.05 1.93 7.47
CA GLU A 182 -9.98 2.45 6.63
C GLU A 182 -10.03 1.91 5.21
N GLN A 183 -10.18 0.59 5.04
CA GLN A 183 -10.31 -0.03 3.73
C GLN A 183 -11.49 0.57 2.94
N ASN A 184 -12.63 0.78 3.61
CA ASN A 184 -13.78 1.43 2.99
C ASN A 184 -13.43 2.86 2.55
N ILE A 185 -12.76 3.66 3.38
CA ILE A 185 -12.33 5.02 3.03
C ILE A 185 -11.38 5.00 1.81
N VAL A 186 -10.42 4.08 1.77
CA VAL A 186 -9.50 3.93 0.63
C VAL A 186 -10.27 3.54 -0.63
N ASN A 187 -11.16 2.55 -0.55
CA ASN A 187 -12.00 2.14 -1.68
C ASN A 187 -12.86 3.30 -2.19
N TYR A 188 -13.47 4.08 -1.29
CA TYR A 188 -14.21 5.28 -1.67
C TYR A 188 -13.31 6.28 -2.41
N THR A 189 -12.09 6.52 -1.94
CA THR A 189 -11.14 7.45 -2.57
C THR A 189 -10.72 6.98 -3.96
N GLN A 190 -10.62 5.67 -4.18
CA GLN A 190 -10.35 5.09 -5.51
C GLN A 190 -11.55 5.23 -6.47
N LEU A 191 -12.77 5.23 -5.94
CA LEU A 191 -13.98 5.46 -6.73
C LEU A 191 -14.25 6.96 -7.00
N MET A 192 -13.53 7.86 -6.34
CA MET A 192 -13.68 9.30 -6.54
C MET A 192 -13.20 9.73 -7.93
N GLY A 193 -13.98 10.59 -8.58
CA GLY A 193 -13.53 11.28 -9.79
C GLY A 193 -12.36 12.23 -9.49
N TYR A 194 -11.63 12.63 -10.53
CA TYR A 194 -10.45 13.49 -10.42
C TYR A 194 -10.71 14.77 -9.60
N ASP A 195 -11.85 15.45 -9.83
CA ASP A 195 -12.20 16.68 -9.12
C ASP A 195 -12.46 16.46 -7.62
N GLN A 196 -13.02 15.30 -7.26
CA GLN A 196 -13.25 14.92 -5.86
C GLN A 196 -11.93 14.60 -5.16
N GLN A 197 -11.02 13.89 -5.84
CA GLN A 197 -9.68 13.64 -5.33
C GLN A 197 -8.90 14.95 -5.14
N LEU A 198 -8.97 15.86 -6.12
CA LEU A 198 -8.35 17.18 -6.05
C LEU A 198 -8.91 18.01 -4.88
N PHE A 199 -10.22 17.93 -4.64
CA PHE A 199 -10.88 18.61 -3.53
C PHE A 199 -10.44 18.06 -2.16
N VAL A 200 -10.40 16.73 -2.01
CA VAL A 200 -9.89 16.08 -0.78
C VAL A 200 -8.43 16.46 -0.53
N ASN A 201 -7.59 16.43 -1.56
CA ASN A 201 -6.19 16.86 -1.48
C ASN A 201 -6.05 18.35 -1.09
N ARG A 202 -6.96 19.19 -1.57
CA ARG A 202 -7.01 20.61 -1.20
C ARG A 202 -7.45 20.82 0.25
N ILE A 203 -8.45 20.08 0.75
CA ILE A 203 -8.84 20.11 2.16
C ILE A 203 -7.65 19.71 3.05
N ASN A 204 -6.94 18.65 2.66
CA ASN A 204 -5.80 18.15 3.42
C ASN A 204 -4.65 19.17 3.46
N SER A 205 -4.34 19.84 2.33
CA SER A 205 -3.26 20.84 2.28
C SER A 205 -3.58 22.15 3.01
N ILE A 206 -4.85 22.54 3.11
CA ILE A 206 -5.26 23.73 3.88
C ILE A 206 -5.00 23.53 5.38
N ARG A 207 -5.14 22.30 5.88
CA ARG A 207 -4.98 22.00 7.30
C ARG A 207 -3.51 21.94 7.76
N ILE A 208 -2.61 21.49 6.88
CA ILE A 208 -1.16 21.49 7.13
C ILE A 208 -0.64 22.93 7.32
N LYS A 209 -1.21 23.92 6.62
CA LYS A 209 -0.82 25.33 6.77
C LYS A 209 -1.27 25.99 8.08
N GLN A 210 -2.17 25.37 8.86
CA GLN A 210 -2.71 25.95 10.10
C GLN A 210 -2.16 25.31 11.38
N GLY A 211 -1.24 24.34 11.29
CA GLY A 211 -0.58 23.74 12.45
C GLY A 211 0.93 23.62 12.23
N HIS A 212 1.74 24.03 13.21
CA HIS A 212 3.17 23.74 13.26
C HIS A 212 3.42 22.23 13.34
N SER A 213 3.77 21.60 12.21
CA SER A 213 4.78 20.54 12.12
C SER A 213 5.08 20.29 10.65
N ASP A 214 6.37 20.22 10.31
CA ASP A 214 6.90 19.83 8.99
C ASP A 214 6.71 18.33 8.66
N ASP A 215 5.81 17.65 9.36
CA ASP A 215 5.45 16.27 9.07
C ASP A 215 4.52 16.23 7.86
N LEU A 216 5.11 15.91 6.71
CA LEU A 216 4.46 15.47 5.49
C LEU A 216 3.78 14.11 5.68
N LEU A 217 2.90 14.02 6.70
CA LEU A 217 2.00 12.91 6.88
C LEU A 217 1.02 12.89 5.70
N THR A 218 1.10 11.81 4.93
CA THR A 218 0.14 11.46 3.87
C THR A 218 -1.28 11.41 4.46
N ALA A 219 -2.01 12.52 4.31
CA ALA A 219 -3.43 12.62 4.63
C ALA A 219 -4.24 11.63 3.76
N PRO A 220 -5.33 10.99 4.25
CA PRO A 220 -6.22 11.30 5.38
C PRO A 220 -6.16 10.27 6.53
N MET A 221 -5.28 9.27 6.44
CA MET A 221 -5.39 8.06 7.25
C MET A 221 -4.91 8.23 8.68
N SER A 222 -3.83 8.98 8.92
CA SER A 222 -3.39 9.31 10.27
C SER A 222 -4.38 10.20 11.03
N PHE A 223 -5.18 11.01 10.33
CA PHE A 223 -6.27 11.77 10.94
C PHE A 223 -7.35 10.85 11.49
N TRP A 224 -7.82 9.85 10.73
CA TRP A 224 -8.89 8.98 11.20
C TRP A 224 -8.42 8.01 12.29
N THR A 225 -7.24 7.42 12.17
CA THR A 225 -6.74 6.47 13.18
C THR A 225 -6.28 7.16 14.47
N ASN A 226 -5.65 8.35 14.42
CA ASN A 226 -5.27 9.08 15.65
C ASN A 226 -6.42 9.88 16.28
N SER A 227 -7.42 10.32 15.49
CA SER A 227 -8.59 11.04 16.03
C SER A 227 -9.61 10.08 16.65
N LEU A 228 -9.87 8.93 16.01
CA LEU A 228 -10.80 7.91 16.54
C LEU A 228 -10.26 7.21 17.81
N THR A 229 -8.93 7.08 17.95
CA THR A 229 -8.33 6.42 19.12
C THR A 229 -8.22 7.32 20.35
N ARG A 230 -8.31 8.65 20.21
CA ARG A 230 -8.13 9.55 21.37
C ARG A 230 -9.41 10.17 21.93
N SER A 231 -10.36 10.71 21.14
CA SER A 231 -11.51 11.42 21.76
C SER A 231 -12.66 11.78 20.79
N VAL A 232 -13.14 10.86 19.94
CA VAL A 232 -14.31 11.17 19.09
C VAL A 232 -15.53 10.39 19.54
N THR A 233 -16.43 11.07 20.24
CA THR A 233 -17.78 10.56 20.46
C THR A 233 -18.53 10.54 19.12
N ILE A 234 -19.37 9.52 18.90
CA ILE A 234 -20.21 9.34 17.71
C ILE A 234 -20.91 10.64 17.23
N PRO A 235 -21.39 11.55 18.11
CA PRO A 235 -21.98 12.82 17.72
C PRO A 235 -21.04 13.78 16.96
N ASN A 236 -19.75 13.81 17.32
CA ASN A 236 -18.77 14.66 16.65
C ASN A 236 -18.47 14.17 15.23
N LEU A 237 -18.48 12.84 15.05
CA LEU A 237 -18.37 12.23 13.73
C LEU A 237 -19.59 12.62 12.88
N LEU A 238 -20.81 12.43 13.41
CA LEU A 238 -22.05 12.79 12.71
C LEU A 238 -22.14 14.28 12.37
N CYS A 239 -21.67 15.16 13.26
CA CYS A 239 -21.63 16.60 13.02
C CYS A 239 -20.64 16.98 11.91
N TYR A 240 -19.49 16.29 11.84
CA TYR A 240 -18.50 16.47 10.77
C TYR A 240 -19.04 15.97 9.43
N TRP A 241 -19.63 14.77 9.39
CA TRP A 241 -20.30 14.23 8.21
C TRP A 241 -21.43 15.16 7.73
N GLY A 242 -22.23 15.70 8.65
CA GLY A 242 -23.28 16.68 8.34
C GLY A 242 -22.73 17.98 7.75
N ARG A 243 -21.59 18.50 8.26
CA ARG A 243 -20.91 19.68 7.69
C ARG A 243 -20.34 19.41 6.30
N MET A 244 -19.74 18.24 6.09
CA MET A 244 -19.20 17.83 4.79
C MET A 244 -20.33 17.68 3.76
N LEU A 245 -21.42 17.00 4.10
CA LEU A 245 -22.62 16.87 3.26
C LEU A 245 -23.27 18.22 2.95
N ARG A 246 -23.37 19.11 3.94
CA ARG A 246 -23.87 20.47 3.73
C ARG A 246 -23.02 21.26 2.73
N ASN A 247 -21.69 21.17 2.82
CA ASN A 247 -20.78 21.82 1.89
C ASN A 247 -20.83 21.21 0.47
N LEU A 248 -21.10 19.90 0.37
CA LEU A 248 -21.32 19.22 -0.92
C LEU A 248 -22.63 19.69 -1.59
N ILE A 249 -23.68 19.95 -0.81
CA ILE A 249 -24.98 20.42 -1.32
C ILE A 249 -24.93 21.92 -1.66
N GLN A 250 -24.12 22.71 -0.96
CA GLN A 250 -24.01 24.16 -1.15
C GLN A 250 -23.01 24.59 -2.22
N TYR A 251 -22.30 23.67 -2.87
CA TYR A 251 -21.37 24.02 -3.96
C TYR A 251 -22.14 24.19 -5.28
N PRO A 252 -22.25 25.41 -5.86
CA PRO A 252 -23.03 25.61 -7.07
C PRO A 252 -22.25 25.07 -8.27
N PHE A 253 -22.88 24.15 -9.02
CA PHE A 253 -22.38 23.54 -10.26
C PHE A 253 -22.12 24.57 -11.39
N GLU A 254 -22.51 25.83 -11.23
CA GLU A 254 -22.42 26.86 -12.26
C GLU A 254 -21.00 27.33 -12.60
N LYS A 255 -20.00 27.07 -11.74
CA LYS A 255 -18.62 27.53 -12.00
C LYS A 255 -17.81 26.66 -12.97
N LEU A 256 -18.35 25.54 -13.46
CA LEU A 256 -17.66 24.63 -14.37
C LEU A 256 -18.04 24.78 -15.86
N LYS A 257 -19.10 25.51 -16.21
CA LYS A 257 -19.54 25.66 -17.61
C LYS A 257 -18.81 26.73 -18.43
N ASN A 258 -18.04 27.63 -17.81
CA ASN A 258 -17.53 28.83 -18.48
C ASN A 258 -15.99 28.90 -18.62
N LYS A 259 -15.27 27.78 -18.53
CA LYS A 259 -13.83 27.78 -18.86
C LYS A 259 -13.64 27.28 -20.30
N PRO A 260 -13.31 28.16 -21.27
CA PRO A 260 -12.99 27.70 -22.61
C PRO A 260 -11.71 26.84 -22.58
N LEU A 261 -11.72 25.76 -23.35
CA LEU A 261 -10.55 24.91 -23.56
C LEU A 261 -9.39 25.77 -24.13
N PRO A 262 -8.14 25.51 -23.73
CA PRO A 262 -6.98 26.07 -24.41
C PRO A 262 -6.98 25.58 -25.86
N LYS A 263 -6.87 26.49 -26.82
CA LYS A 263 -6.56 26.13 -28.20
C LYS A 263 -5.07 25.81 -28.25
N ASP A 264 -4.74 24.56 -28.53
CA ASP A 264 -3.37 24.14 -28.82
C ASP A 264 -2.93 24.78 -30.15
N GLU A 265 -2.12 25.83 -30.08
CA GLU A 265 -1.32 26.29 -31.21
C GLU A 265 -0.05 25.45 -31.26
N ILE A 266 0.01 24.53 -32.22
CA ILE A 266 1.21 23.77 -32.57
C ILE A 266 2.05 24.67 -33.48
N PRO A 267 3.29 25.04 -33.10
CA PRO A 267 4.20 25.71 -34.02
C PRO A 267 4.72 24.70 -35.04
N LEU A 268 4.40 24.92 -36.32
CA LEU A 268 5.02 24.22 -37.46
C LEU A 268 6.48 24.66 -37.57
N GLU A 269 7.39 23.78 -37.20
CA GLU A 269 8.83 23.90 -37.39
C GLU A 269 9.14 23.80 -38.90
N LYS A 270 9.74 24.86 -39.46
CA LYS A 270 10.18 24.92 -40.85
C LYS A 270 11.39 24.00 -41.04
N LYS A 271 11.29 23.05 -41.97
CA LYS A 271 12.44 22.37 -42.58
C LYS A 271 13.27 23.39 -43.35
N SER A 272 14.55 23.50 -43.00
CA SER A 272 15.60 24.05 -43.85
C SER A 272 16.18 22.92 -44.70
N ASP A 273 16.17 23.12 -46.02
CA ASP A 273 16.91 22.34 -47.00
C ASP A 273 18.38 22.82 -47.00
N GLU A 274 19.34 21.90 -46.90
CA GLU A 274 20.75 22.09 -47.26
C GLU A 274 21.41 20.70 -47.50
N GLU A 275 22.48 20.69 -48.31
CA GLU A 275 23.25 19.56 -48.91
C GLU A 275 22.71 19.13 -50.30
N THR A 276 23.28 19.45 -51.48
CA THR A 276 24.68 19.60 -51.97
C THR A 276 25.62 18.49 -51.53
N GLU A 277 25.57 17.34 -52.22
CA GLU A 277 26.54 16.89 -53.25
C GLU A 277 26.03 15.63 -53.97
#